data_AF-A0A2P2K0J1-F1
#
_entry.id   AF-A0A2P2K0J1-F1
#
_cell.length_a   1.000
_cell.length_b   1.000
_cell.length_c   1.000
_cell.angle_alpha   90.00
_cell.angle_beta   90.00
_cell.angle_gamma   90.00
#
_symmetry.space_group_name_H-M   'P 1'
#
loop_
_entity.id
_entity.type
_entity.pdbx_description
1 polymer ?
#
loop_
_entity_poly.entity_id
_entity_poly.type
_entity_poly.pdbx_seq_one_letter_code
_entity_poly.pdbx_strand_id
1 'polypeptide(L)'
;MIFFATVHGASTLFVWGISHHIQDEIWRWQRKGRIYLAGELALVTGIVIWITSLPQIRRKKFEFFYYAHHLYIVFLLFFLFHAGDQHFYMVFPGIFLFGLDKLFRIIQSRPETCILSARVHPNRAIEVILPKDPSLMYTPTSTIYMKIPSMSNFQRHPFSITSSSKVEDHTMSIIVKSEGGWTSSLYEMIRTELDSNTDCMSCIPATIEGPYGPASLNFLRWGKRT
;
A
#
# COMPACT_ATOMS: atom_id res chain seq x y z
N MET A 1 16.63 -12.70 2.15
CA MET A 1 17.22 -11.55 1.43
C MET A 1 18.07 -10.67 2.35
N ILE A 2 17.50 -9.98 3.36
CA ILE A 2 18.29 -9.05 4.19
C ILE A 2 19.46 -9.72 4.92
N PHE A 3 19.28 -10.94 5.45
CA PHE A 3 20.35 -11.71 6.09
C PHE A 3 21.58 -11.88 5.19
N PHE A 4 21.38 -12.31 3.94
CA PHE A 4 22.48 -12.46 2.98
C PHE A 4 23.10 -11.11 2.60
N ALA A 5 22.30 -10.04 2.50
CA ALA A 5 22.82 -8.70 2.25
C ALA A 5 23.68 -8.19 3.42
N THR A 6 23.28 -8.46 4.66
CA THR A 6 24.05 -8.13 5.87
C THR A 6 25.33 -8.94 5.95
N VAL A 7 25.29 -10.24 5.67
CA VAL A 7 26.49 -11.08 5.60
C VAL A 7 27.43 -10.58 4.49
N HIS A 8 26.91 -10.25 3.31
CA HIS A 8 27.68 -9.69 2.21
C HIS A 8 28.37 -8.37 2.59
N GLY A 9 27.62 -7.41 3.14
CA GLY A 9 28.19 -6.13 3.60
C GLY A 9 29.23 -6.33 4.70
N ALA A 10 28.92 -7.13 5.72
CA ALA A 10 29.83 -7.42 6.82
C ALA A 10 31.13 -8.11 6.34
N SER A 11 31.02 -9.07 5.42
CA SER A 11 32.20 -9.74 4.84
C SER A 11 33.07 -8.77 4.02
N THR A 12 32.45 -7.82 3.31
CA THR A 12 33.15 -6.81 2.53
C THR A 12 33.91 -5.84 3.45
N LEU A 13 33.24 -5.32 4.47
CA LEU A 13 33.86 -4.45 5.49
C LEU A 13 34.99 -5.15 6.23
N PHE A 14 34.83 -6.45 6.54
CA PHE A 14 35.86 -7.25 7.20
C PHE A 14 37.12 -7.39 6.32
N VAL A 15 36.94 -7.72 5.03
CA VAL A 15 38.05 -7.82 4.07
C VAL A 15 38.78 -6.49 3.92
N TRP A 16 38.05 -5.38 3.80
CA TRP A 16 38.67 -4.05 3.73
C TRP A 16 39.38 -3.65 5.03
N GLY A 17 38.83 -4.04 6.18
CA GLY A 17 39.43 -3.83 7.49
C GLY A 17 40.78 -4.53 7.62
N ILE A 18 40.86 -5.82 7.27
CA ILE A 18 42.12 -6.59 7.29
C ILE A 18 43.11 -6.04 6.26
N SER A 19 42.61 -5.57 5.11
CA SER A 19 43.46 -5.02 4.06
C SER A 19 43.94 -3.59 4.36
N HIS A 20 43.47 -2.95 5.45
CA HIS A 20 43.72 -1.54 5.77
C HIS A 20 43.26 -0.50 4.72
N HIS A 21 42.32 -0.85 3.83
CA HIS A 21 41.79 0.02 2.77
C HIS A 21 40.37 0.56 3.06
N ILE A 22 39.87 0.36 4.28
CA ILE A 22 38.45 0.64 4.59
C ILE A 22 38.05 2.09 4.37
N GLN A 23 38.91 3.05 4.72
CA GLN A 23 38.60 4.48 4.56
C GLN A 23 38.56 4.88 3.09
N ASP A 24 39.40 4.27 2.25
CA ASP A 24 39.49 4.59 0.84
C ASP A 24 38.31 4.00 0.05
N GLU A 25 37.89 2.77 0.40
CA GLU A 25 36.85 2.05 -0.36
C GLU A 25 35.43 2.40 0.07
N ILE A 26 35.17 2.67 1.37
CA ILE A 26 33.81 2.90 1.88
C ILE A 26 33.17 4.17 1.28
N TRP A 27 33.98 5.20 1.03
CA TRP A 27 33.54 6.48 0.47
C TRP A 27 33.68 6.54 -1.05
N ARG A 28 34.12 5.45 -1.69
CA ARG A 28 34.49 5.46 -3.09
C ARG A 28 33.26 5.49 -4.00
N TRP A 29 33.14 6.58 -4.77
CA TRP A 29 32.19 6.68 -5.87
C TRP A 29 32.88 6.36 -7.21
N GLN A 30 32.82 5.09 -7.61
CA GLN A 30 33.46 4.61 -8.84
C GLN A 30 32.67 5.04 -10.09
N ARG A 31 33.36 5.36 -11.20
CA ARG A 31 32.73 5.75 -12.48
C ARG A 31 32.25 4.56 -13.32
N LYS A 32 32.76 3.35 -13.07
CA LYS A 32 32.44 2.11 -13.76
C LYS A 32 32.31 1.00 -12.73
N GLY A 33 31.45 0.01 -12.97
CA GLY A 33 31.24 -1.09 -12.05
C GLY A 33 30.29 -0.75 -10.89
N ARG A 34 30.52 -1.41 -9.76
CA ARG A 34 29.66 -1.34 -8.56
C ARG A 34 30.04 -0.18 -7.67
N ILE A 35 29.08 0.64 -7.29
CA ILE A 35 29.33 1.75 -6.37
C ILE A 35 29.22 1.24 -4.93
N TYR A 36 30.33 1.28 -4.19
CA TYR A 36 30.43 0.76 -2.82
C TYR A 36 29.62 1.59 -1.83
N LEU A 37 29.77 2.92 -1.86
CA LEU A 37 28.98 3.82 -1.03
C LEU A 37 27.47 3.62 -1.23
N ALA A 38 27.02 3.38 -2.47
CA ALA A 38 25.63 3.07 -2.76
C ALA A 38 25.19 1.73 -2.15
N GLY A 39 26.07 0.73 -2.12
CA GLY A 39 25.81 -0.55 -1.45
C GLY A 39 25.58 -0.40 0.05
N GLU A 40 26.43 0.38 0.72
CA GLU A 40 26.29 0.68 2.15
C GLU A 40 24.99 1.45 2.46
N LEU A 41 24.68 2.48 1.66
CA LEU A 41 23.43 3.25 1.81
C LEU A 41 22.19 2.38 1.57
N ALA A 42 22.24 1.47 0.58
CA ALA A 42 21.19 0.50 0.35
C ALA A 42 21.07 -0.49 1.52
N LEU A 43 22.17 -0.99 2.08
CA LEU A 43 22.16 -1.92 3.20
C LEU A 43 21.54 -1.29 4.46
N VAL A 44 22.01 -0.09 4.85
CA VAL A 44 21.49 0.64 6.01
C VAL A 44 19.99 0.91 5.84
N THR A 45 19.57 1.41 4.67
CA THR A 45 18.16 1.66 4.38
C THR A 45 17.34 0.36 4.43
N GLY A 46 17.86 -0.73 3.86
CA GLY A 46 17.22 -2.04 3.87
C GLY A 46 17.05 -2.61 5.28
N ILE A 47 18.02 -2.40 6.17
CA ILE A 47 17.93 -2.80 7.59
C ILE A 47 16.83 -1.99 8.30
N VAL A 48 16.75 -0.68 8.08
CA VAL A 48 15.68 0.17 8.66
C VAL A 48 14.30 -0.32 8.20
N ILE A 49 14.13 -0.57 6.90
CA ILE A 49 12.88 -1.12 6.34
C ILE A 49 12.58 -2.48 6.98
N TRP A 50 13.58 -3.36 7.11
CA TRP A 50 13.38 -4.70 7.67
C TRP A 50 12.96 -4.67 9.15
N ILE A 51 13.67 -3.89 9.99
CA ILE A 51 13.36 -3.75 11.42
C ILE A 51 11.94 -3.23 11.57
N THR A 52 11.58 -2.14 10.89
CA THR A 52 10.24 -1.56 10.98
C THR A 52 9.14 -2.47 10.44
N SER A 53 9.49 -3.44 9.58
CA SER A 53 8.58 -4.46 9.03
C SER A 53 8.35 -5.67 9.93
N LEU A 54 9.09 -5.81 11.04
CA LEU A 54 8.91 -6.91 11.98
C LEU A 54 7.48 -6.93 12.54
N PRO A 55 6.84 -8.11 12.70
CA PRO A 55 5.47 -8.22 13.20
C PRO A 55 5.20 -7.45 14.49
N GLN A 56 6.19 -7.41 15.39
CA GLN A 56 6.14 -6.74 16.68
C GLN A 56 5.95 -5.22 16.55
N ILE A 57 6.55 -4.63 15.52
CA ILE A 57 6.45 -3.19 15.22
C ILE A 57 5.24 -2.93 14.32
N ARG A 58 5.16 -3.61 13.17
CA ARG A 58 4.10 -3.37 12.17
C ARG A 58 2.69 -3.57 12.73
N ARG A 59 2.47 -4.56 13.59
CA ARG A 59 1.12 -4.82 14.17
C ARG A 59 0.74 -3.81 15.25
N LYS A 60 1.71 -3.20 15.94
CA LYS A 60 1.45 -2.22 17.03
C LYS A 60 1.48 -0.77 16.56
N LYS A 61 2.29 -0.48 15.54
CA LYS A 61 2.57 0.87 15.02
C LYS A 61 2.55 0.83 13.49
N PHE A 62 1.37 0.56 12.93
CA PHE A 62 1.17 0.39 11.49
C PHE A 62 1.61 1.63 10.69
N GLU A 63 1.28 2.84 11.14
CA GLU A 63 1.64 4.06 10.41
C GLU A 63 3.15 4.29 10.35
N PHE A 64 3.85 4.07 11.47
CA PHE A 64 5.31 4.14 11.51
C PHE A 64 5.95 3.14 10.54
N PHE A 65 5.47 1.89 10.56
CA PHE A 65 5.85 0.88 9.58
C PHE A 65 5.57 1.39 8.15
N TYR A 66 4.36 1.87 7.88
CA TYR A 66 3.92 2.26 6.54
C TYR A 66 4.83 3.34 5.95
N TYR A 67 5.09 4.42 6.70
CA TYR A 67 5.96 5.50 6.23
C TYR A 67 7.43 5.07 6.13
N ALA A 68 7.96 4.32 7.10
CA ALA A 68 9.32 3.78 7.02
C ALA A 68 9.50 2.83 5.83
N HIS A 69 8.47 2.07 5.46
CA HIS A 69 8.54 1.15 4.33
C HIS A 69 8.75 1.88 2.99
N HIS A 70 8.25 3.12 2.84
CA HIS A 70 8.45 3.92 1.62
C HIS A 70 9.91 4.30 1.36
N LEU A 71 10.80 4.12 2.34
CA LEU A 71 12.25 4.15 2.12
C LEU A 71 12.71 3.10 1.09
N TYR A 72 11.84 2.17 0.67
CA TYR A 72 12.12 1.29 -0.46
C TYR A 72 12.53 2.08 -1.72
N ILE A 73 12.04 3.31 -1.92
CA ILE A 73 12.43 4.15 -3.07
C ILE A 73 13.92 4.48 -3.00
N VAL A 74 14.39 4.90 -1.83
CA VAL A 74 15.80 5.19 -1.54
C VAL A 74 16.63 3.92 -1.66
N PHE A 75 16.14 2.80 -1.12
CA PHE A 75 16.77 1.49 -1.26
C PHE A 75 16.95 1.09 -2.73
N LEU A 76 15.90 1.15 -3.55
CA LEU A 76 15.94 0.74 -4.96
C LEU A 76 16.89 1.61 -5.77
N LEU A 77 16.91 2.92 -5.53
CA LEU A 77 17.83 3.85 -6.18
C LEU A 77 19.29 3.47 -5.93
N PHE A 78 19.67 3.33 -4.65
CA PHE A 78 21.05 2.99 -4.28
C PHE A 78 21.41 1.55 -4.64
N PHE A 79 20.45 0.63 -4.57
CA PHE A 79 20.64 -0.75 -5.01
C PHE A 79 20.94 -0.85 -6.51
N LEU A 80 20.27 -0.04 -7.35
CA LEU A 80 20.54 0.00 -8.79
C LEU A 80 21.94 0.55 -9.10
N PHE A 81 22.37 1.60 -8.40
CA PHE A 81 23.73 2.12 -8.51
C PHE A 81 24.79 1.12 -8.00
N HIS A 82 24.48 0.38 -6.94
CA HIS A 82 25.37 -0.65 -6.40
C HIS A 82 25.48 -1.85 -7.35
N ALA A 83 24.37 -2.29 -7.95
CA ALA A 83 24.34 -3.36 -8.94
C ALA A 83 25.26 -3.07 -10.14
N GLY A 84 25.35 -1.78 -10.51
CA GLY A 84 26.22 -1.31 -11.58
C GLY A 84 25.82 -1.88 -12.95
N ASP A 85 26.68 -1.67 -13.94
CA ASP A 85 26.54 -2.21 -15.30
C ASP A 85 26.47 -3.73 -15.33
N GLN A 86 27.24 -4.40 -14.46
CA GLN A 86 27.33 -5.86 -14.43
C GLN A 86 25.99 -6.56 -14.14
N HIS A 87 25.16 -5.99 -13.25
CA HIS A 87 23.90 -6.63 -12.82
C HIS A 87 22.65 -5.83 -13.19
N PHE A 88 22.82 -4.72 -13.92
CA PHE A 88 21.72 -3.84 -14.32
C PHE A 88 20.58 -4.61 -14.98
N TYR A 89 20.89 -5.43 -15.99
CA TYR A 89 19.89 -6.16 -16.77
C TYR A 89 19.15 -7.24 -15.97
N MET A 90 19.69 -7.71 -14.84
CA MET A 90 19.00 -8.66 -13.96
C MET A 90 18.04 -7.94 -13.00
N VAL A 91 18.42 -6.76 -12.52
CA VAL A 91 17.66 -6.01 -11.51
C VAL A 91 16.61 -5.10 -12.13
N PHE A 92 16.97 -4.42 -13.22
CA PHE A 92 16.15 -3.38 -13.85
C PHE A 92 14.74 -3.87 -14.28
N PRO A 93 14.56 -5.04 -14.91
CA PRO A 93 13.23 -5.49 -15.32
C PRO A 93 12.24 -5.61 -14.15
N GLY A 94 12.70 -6.07 -12.99
CA GLY A 94 11.87 -6.17 -11.78
C GLY A 94 11.45 -4.80 -11.25
N ILE A 95 12.39 -3.85 -11.19
CA ILE A 95 12.10 -2.47 -10.77
C ILE A 95 11.16 -1.78 -11.77
N PHE A 96 11.37 -2.00 -13.07
CA PHE A 96 10.55 -1.44 -14.14
C PHE A 96 9.10 -1.96 -14.08
N LEU A 97 8.92 -3.28 -13.96
CA LEU A 97 7.58 -3.87 -13.83
C LEU A 97 6.86 -3.40 -12.56
N PHE A 98 7.59 -3.27 -11.45
CA PHE A 98 7.05 -2.71 -10.22
C PHE A 98 6.59 -1.25 -10.40
N GLY A 99 7.39 -0.42 -11.10
CA GLY A 99 7.03 0.94 -11.45
C GLY A 99 5.78 1.02 -12.34
N LEU A 100 5.67 0.14 -13.33
CA LEU A 100 4.49 0.05 -14.19
C LEU A 100 3.23 -0.35 -13.42
N ASP A 101 3.31 -1.34 -12.51
CA ASP A 101 2.17 -1.69 -11.63
C ASP A 101 1.70 -0.47 -10.82
N LYS A 102 2.65 0.27 -10.21
CA LYS A 102 2.32 1.49 -9.45
C LYS A 102 1.68 2.56 -10.33
N LEU A 103 2.19 2.76 -11.54
CA LEU A 103 1.63 3.72 -12.49
C LEU A 103 0.21 3.33 -12.91
N PHE A 104 -0.03 2.05 -13.25
CA PHE A 104 -1.36 1.57 -13.60
C PHE A 104 -2.37 1.73 -12.46
N ARG A 105 -1.96 1.50 -11.21
CA ARG A 105 -2.81 1.75 -10.04
C ARG A 105 -3.17 3.23 -9.88
N ILE A 106 -2.22 4.14 -10.13
CA ILE A 106 -2.49 5.58 -10.10
C ILE A 106 -3.47 5.97 -11.20
N ILE A 107 -3.28 5.45 -12.43
CA ILE A 107 -4.17 5.70 -13.57
C ILE A 107 -5.58 5.15 -13.33
N GLN A 108 -5.70 4.00 -12.66
CA GLN A 108 -6.98 3.36 -12.34
C GLN A 108 -7.72 4.01 -11.17
N SER A 109 -7.05 4.83 -10.35
CA SER A 109 -7.67 5.55 -9.24
C SER A 109 -8.73 6.52 -9.77
N ARG A 110 -9.96 6.42 -9.26
CA ARG A 110 -11.05 7.33 -9.64
C ARG A 110 -10.87 8.72 -9.02
N PRO A 111 -11.53 9.77 -9.57
CA PRO A 111 -11.59 11.07 -8.92
C PRO A 111 -12.23 11.00 -7.52
N GLU A 112 -12.02 12.04 -6.73
CA GLU A 112 -12.60 12.15 -5.40
C GLU A 112 -14.12 12.26 -5.47
N THR A 113 -14.80 11.50 -4.61
CA THR A 113 -16.26 11.43 -4.50
C THR A 113 -16.68 11.62 -3.05
N CYS A 114 -17.85 12.22 -2.82
CA CYS A 114 -18.40 12.34 -1.47
C CYS A 114 -19.00 11.01 -1.02
N ILE A 115 -18.81 10.65 0.26
CA ILE A 115 -19.60 9.60 0.90
C ILE A 115 -21.08 10.06 0.92
N LEU A 116 -21.99 9.22 0.41
CA LEU A 116 -23.42 9.56 0.30
C LEU A 116 -24.14 9.46 1.66
N SER A 117 -23.86 8.40 2.39
CA SER A 117 -24.36 8.19 3.74
C SER A 117 -23.52 7.14 4.45
N ALA A 118 -23.59 7.13 5.77
CA ALA A 118 -22.96 6.12 6.60
C ALA A 118 -23.91 5.67 7.71
N ARG A 119 -23.79 4.40 8.10
CA ARG A 119 -24.55 3.80 9.19
C ARG A 119 -23.60 3.18 10.20
N VAL A 120 -23.81 3.48 11.48
CA VAL A 120 -22.99 2.93 12.56
C VAL A 120 -23.62 1.63 13.08
N HIS A 121 -22.80 0.60 13.23
CA HIS A 121 -23.19 -0.70 13.78
C HIS A 121 -22.66 -0.89 15.22
N PRO A 122 -23.35 -1.69 16.06
CA PRO A 122 -22.98 -1.88 17.47
C PRO A 122 -21.55 -2.42 17.69
N ASN A 123 -21.00 -3.18 16.75
CA ASN A 123 -19.68 -3.81 16.88
C ASN A 123 -18.51 -2.89 16.42
N ARG A 124 -18.64 -1.57 16.65
CA ARG A 124 -17.70 -0.54 16.17
C ARG A 124 -17.37 -0.70 14.68
N ALA A 125 -18.39 -0.96 13.88
CA ALA A 125 -18.29 -1.02 12.44
C ALA A 125 -19.18 0.06 11.82
N ILE A 126 -18.81 0.52 10.64
CA ILE A 126 -19.59 1.47 9.85
C ILE A 126 -19.87 0.88 8.48
N GLU A 127 -21.12 0.96 8.04
CA GLU A 127 -21.49 0.76 6.64
C GLU A 127 -21.37 2.12 5.94
N VAL A 128 -20.53 2.19 4.91
CA VAL A 128 -20.28 3.41 4.12
C VAL A 128 -20.89 3.21 2.74
N ILE A 129 -21.77 4.12 2.34
CA ILE A 129 -22.44 4.11 1.03
C ILE A 129 -21.76 5.16 0.14
N LEU A 130 -21.24 4.70 -0.99
CA LEU A 130 -20.47 5.47 -1.96
C LEU A 130 -21.25 5.59 -3.27
N PRO A 131 -21.05 6.70 -4.01
CA PRO A 131 -21.62 6.83 -5.35
C PRO A 131 -20.91 5.87 -6.30
N LYS A 132 -21.68 5.31 -7.23
CA LYS A 132 -21.20 4.37 -8.23
C LYS A 132 -21.71 4.77 -9.60
N ASP A 133 -20.83 4.70 -10.60
CA ASP A 133 -21.24 4.79 -12.00
C ASP A 133 -22.06 3.54 -12.40
N PRO A 134 -23.22 3.66 -13.07
CA PRO A 134 -23.98 2.49 -13.55
C PRO A 134 -23.20 1.57 -14.48
N SER A 135 -22.26 2.10 -15.28
CA SER A 135 -21.37 1.31 -16.13
C SER A 135 -20.38 0.46 -15.34
N LEU A 136 -20.18 0.78 -14.06
CA LEU A 136 -19.31 0.02 -13.19
C LEU A 136 -20.00 -1.26 -12.69
N MET A 137 -19.58 -2.38 -13.27
CA MET A 137 -20.00 -3.71 -12.86
C MET A 137 -18.95 -4.35 -11.94
N TYR A 138 -19.40 -5.02 -10.89
CA TYR A 138 -18.55 -5.82 -10.01
C TYR A 138 -19.27 -7.07 -9.54
N THR A 139 -18.47 -8.10 -9.24
CA THR A 139 -18.98 -9.33 -8.65
C THR A 139 -18.96 -9.24 -7.13
N PRO A 140 -19.85 -9.95 -6.42
CA PRO A 140 -19.69 -10.20 -4.99
C PRO A 140 -18.25 -10.64 -4.66
N THR A 141 -17.76 -10.31 -3.46
CA THR A 141 -16.35 -10.51 -3.02
C THR A 141 -15.30 -9.61 -3.67
N SER A 142 -15.70 -8.76 -4.62
CA SER A 142 -14.81 -7.72 -5.12
C SER A 142 -14.39 -6.76 -4.00
N THR A 143 -13.17 -6.27 -4.09
CA THR A 143 -12.52 -5.40 -3.11
C THR A 143 -12.20 -4.07 -3.76
N ILE A 144 -12.47 -2.98 -3.05
CA ILE A 144 -12.03 -1.64 -3.44
C ILE A 144 -10.94 -1.18 -2.47
N TYR A 145 -10.09 -0.27 -2.94
CA TYR A 145 -9.17 0.47 -2.07
C TYR A 145 -9.72 1.87 -1.87
N MET A 146 -9.93 2.25 -0.61
CA MET A 146 -10.43 3.56 -0.23
C MET A 146 -9.31 4.41 0.36
N LYS A 147 -9.26 5.67 -0.04
CA LYS A 147 -8.44 6.73 0.55
C LYS A 147 -9.34 7.88 0.96
N ILE A 148 -9.10 8.43 2.15
CA ILE A 148 -9.77 9.63 2.64
C ILE A 148 -8.70 10.72 2.80
N PRO A 149 -8.64 11.72 1.88
CA PRO A 149 -7.58 12.73 1.86
C PRO A 149 -7.46 13.54 3.16
N SER A 150 -8.59 13.80 3.85
CA SER A 150 -8.60 14.53 5.13
C SER A 150 -7.83 13.83 6.25
N MET A 151 -7.63 12.52 6.13
CA MET A 151 -6.93 11.70 7.13
C MET A 151 -5.51 11.33 6.68
N SER A 152 -5.36 10.90 5.43
CA SER A 152 -4.06 10.54 4.87
C SER A 152 -4.05 10.65 3.35
N ASN A 153 -3.04 11.35 2.84
CA ASN A 153 -2.82 11.50 1.40
C ASN A 153 -2.24 10.24 0.73
N PHE A 154 -1.62 9.35 1.53
CA PHE A 154 -0.88 8.20 0.99
C PHE A 154 -1.59 6.87 1.26
N GLN A 155 -2.27 6.73 2.41
CA GLN A 155 -2.83 5.44 2.81
C GLN A 155 -4.08 5.08 2.01
N ARG A 156 -4.07 3.89 1.43
CA ARG A 156 -5.20 3.26 0.75
C ARG A 156 -5.51 1.94 1.45
N HIS A 157 -6.73 1.75 1.91
CA HIS A 157 -7.14 0.58 2.67
C HIS A 157 -8.13 -0.28 1.88
N PRO A 158 -7.90 -1.61 1.79
CA PRO A 158 -8.79 -2.50 1.06
C PRO A 158 -10.05 -2.82 1.87
N PHE A 159 -11.21 -2.76 1.22
CA PHE A 159 -12.50 -3.17 1.78
C PHE A 159 -13.30 -3.97 0.76
N SER A 160 -13.91 -5.06 1.22
CA SER A 160 -14.81 -5.87 0.40
C SER A 160 -16.13 -5.15 0.20
N ILE A 161 -16.62 -5.16 -1.03
CA ILE A 161 -17.92 -4.61 -1.39
C ILE A 161 -19.01 -5.53 -0.84
N THR A 162 -20.00 -4.93 -0.18
CA THR A 162 -21.14 -5.62 0.43
C THR A 162 -22.41 -5.54 -0.41
N SER A 163 -22.54 -4.50 -1.24
CA SER A 163 -23.63 -4.33 -2.18
C SER A 163 -23.50 -5.22 -3.42
N SER A 164 -24.55 -5.27 -4.24
CA SER A 164 -24.57 -5.96 -5.54
C SER A 164 -24.75 -4.97 -6.67
N SER A 165 -23.84 -4.96 -7.65
CA SER A 165 -23.91 -4.03 -8.78
C SER A 165 -25.11 -4.26 -9.70
N LYS A 166 -25.80 -5.40 -9.58
CA LYS A 166 -27.01 -5.73 -10.37
C LYS A 166 -28.31 -5.28 -9.70
N VAL A 167 -28.26 -4.96 -8.41
CA VAL A 167 -29.42 -4.55 -7.60
C VAL A 167 -29.34 -3.05 -7.31
N GLU A 168 -28.12 -2.56 -7.06
CA GLU A 168 -27.83 -1.17 -6.76
C GLU A 168 -27.06 -0.52 -7.92
N ASP A 169 -27.77 0.19 -8.78
CA ASP A 169 -27.19 0.76 -10.01
C ASP A 169 -26.30 1.98 -9.74
N HIS A 170 -26.64 2.79 -8.73
CA HIS A 170 -26.02 4.09 -8.47
C HIS A 170 -25.22 4.14 -7.16
N THR A 171 -25.26 3.08 -6.37
CA THR A 171 -24.62 3.01 -5.05
C THR A 171 -23.71 1.80 -4.93
N MET A 172 -22.76 1.90 -4.02
CA MET A 172 -21.91 0.80 -3.60
C MET A 172 -21.69 0.91 -2.09
N SER A 173 -21.89 -0.18 -1.35
CA SER A 173 -21.66 -0.21 0.09
C SER A 173 -20.42 -1.03 0.46
N ILE A 174 -19.75 -0.60 1.51
CA ILE A 174 -18.70 -1.34 2.19
C ILE A 174 -18.95 -1.32 3.70
N ILE A 175 -18.46 -2.35 4.39
CA ILE A 175 -18.44 -2.38 5.86
C ILE A 175 -17.00 -2.26 6.34
N VAL A 176 -16.74 -1.24 7.17
CA VAL A 176 -15.42 -0.96 7.75
C VAL A 176 -15.48 -1.17 9.26
N LYS A 177 -14.61 -2.06 9.77
CA LYS A 177 -14.48 -2.29 11.21
C LYS A 177 -13.35 -1.44 11.80
N SER A 178 -13.60 -0.83 12.95
CA SER A 178 -12.63 -0.03 13.70
C SER A 178 -11.63 -0.92 14.43
N GLU A 179 -10.50 -1.22 13.79
CA GLU A 179 -9.43 -2.09 14.32
C GLU A 179 -8.02 -1.49 14.26
N GLY A 180 -7.83 -0.38 13.54
CA GLY A 180 -6.54 0.29 13.40
C GLY A 180 -6.68 1.80 13.44
N GLY A 181 -5.56 2.53 13.55
CA GLY A 181 -5.57 3.99 13.67
C GLY A 181 -6.40 4.68 12.58
N TRP A 182 -6.22 4.27 11.33
CA TRP A 182 -7.00 4.82 10.22
C TRP A 182 -8.50 4.49 10.31
N THR A 183 -8.88 3.22 10.55
CA THR A 183 -10.31 2.85 10.60
C THR A 183 -11.01 3.39 11.85
N SER A 184 -10.29 3.56 12.95
CA SER A 184 -10.82 4.21 14.16
C SER A 184 -11.03 5.71 13.97
N SER A 185 -10.09 6.41 13.35
CA SER A 185 -10.28 7.83 13.03
C SER A 185 -11.46 8.05 12.07
N LEU A 186 -11.67 7.15 11.10
CA LEU A 186 -12.83 7.21 10.20
C LEU A 186 -14.14 6.98 10.96
N TYR A 187 -14.17 6.00 11.87
CA TYR A 187 -15.32 5.72 12.73
C TYR A 187 -15.70 6.95 13.57
N GLU A 188 -14.74 7.59 14.24
CA GLU A 188 -15.02 8.77 15.06
C GLU A 188 -15.44 9.99 14.23
N MET A 189 -14.85 10.18 13.03
CA MET A 189 -15.25 11.25 12.10
C MET A 189 -16.73 11.10 11.70
N ILE A 190 -17.12 9.92 11.22
CA ILE A 190 -18.51 9.65 10.82
C ILE A 190 -19.47 9.74 12.01
N ARG A 191 -19.06 9.25 13.17
CA ARG A 191 -19.88 9.33 14.38
C ARG A 191 -20.13 10.78 14.80
N THR A 192 -19.09 11.61 14.79
CA THR A 192 -19.19 13.04 15.16
C THR A 192 -20.12 13.80 14.21
N GLU A 193 -20.05 13.51 12.91
CA GLU A 193 -20.95 14.08 11.90
C GLU A 193 -22.40 13.61 12.05
N LEU A 194 -22.62 12.37 12.51
CA LEU A 194 -23.97 11.87 12.75
C LEU A 194 -24.59 12.48 14.02
N ASP A 195 -23.77 12.72 15.05
CA ASP A 195 -24.21 13.30 16.33
C ASP A 195 -24.47 14.83 16.23
N SER A 196 -23.92 15.52 15.22
CA SER A 196 -24.02 16.98 15.06
C SER A 196 -25.38 17.50 14.54
N ASN A 197 -26.39 16.63 14.35
CA ASN A 197 -27.79 16.99 14.02
C ASN A 197 -27.93 18.02 12.87
N THR A 198 -27.02 18.01 11.91
CA THR A 198 -27.19 18.75 10.67
C THR A 198 -27.93 17.83 9.70
N ASP A 199 -29.08 18.24 9.17
CA ASP A 199 -29.93 17.44 8.24
C ASP A 199 -29.18 16.95 6.97
N CYS A 200 -27.95 17.41 6.76
CA CYS A 200 -27.08 17.01 5.67
C CYS A 200 -25.71 16.63 6.24
N MET A 201 -25.30 15.37 6.06
CA MET A 201 -23.95 14.90 6.37
C MET A 201 -22.96 15.74 5.56
N SER A 202 -21.95 16.33 6.20
CA SER A 202 -20.93 17.08 5.45
C SER A 202 -20.24 16.13 4.46
N CYS A 203 -19.94 16.62 3.25
CA CYS A 203 -19.28 15.79 2.24
C CYS A 203 -17.88 15.38 2.76
N ILE A 204 -17.73 14.10 3.11
CA ILE A 204 -16.44 13.50 3.39
C ILE A 204 -15.87 13.02 2.05
N PRO A 205 -14.78 13.64 1.54
CA PRO A 205 -14.19 13.25 0.27
C PRO A 205 -13.48 11.89 0.42
N ALA A 206 -13.75 10.98 -0.51
CA ALA A 206 -13.14 9.68 -0.60
C ALA A 206 -12.70 9.39 -2.06
N THR A 207 -11.48 8.91 -2.23
CA THR A 207 -10.97 8.39 -3.50
C THR A 207 -11.09 6.87 -3.49
N ILE A 208 -11.55 6.29 -4.60
CA ILE A 208 -11.75 4.84 -4.74
C ILE A 208 -10.87 4.30 -5.89
N GLU A 209 -10.15 3.23 -5.62
CA GLU A 209 -9.38 2.45 -6.60
C GLU A 209 -9.98 1.03 -6.70
N GLY A 210 -10.11 0.51 -7.92
CA GLY A 210 -10.76 -0.77 -8.21
C GLY A 210 -12.11 -0.62 -8.91
N PRO A 211 -13.00 -1.61 -8.85
CA PRO A 211 -13.00 -2.79 -8.00
C PRO A 211 -12.07 -3.91 -8.51
N TYR A 212 -11.47 -4.64 -7.58
CA TYR A 212 -10.63 -5.81 -7.83
C TYR A 212 -11.34 -7.07 -7.38
N GLY A 213 -11.61 -7.98 -8.29
CA GLY A 213 -12.33 -9.20 -7.98
C GLY A 213 -12.38 -10.15 -9.16
N PRO A 214 -12.97 -11.33 -8.98
CA PRO A 214 -13.11 -12.31 -10.05
C PRO A 214 -14.02 -11.76 -11.16
N ALA A 215 -13.68 -12.03 -12.42
CA ALA A 215 -14.45 -11.59 -13.58
C ALA A 215 -15.88 -12.18 -13.61
N SER A 216 -16.08 -13.35 -13.00
CA SER A 216 -17.40 -13.98 -12.84
C SER A 216 -17.42 -14.87 -11.61
N LEU A 217 -18.60 -15.07 -11.03
CA LEU A 217 -18.82 -16.09 -10.00
C LEU A 217 -19.71 -17.19 -10.58
N ASN A 218 -19.18 -18.40 -10.68
CA ASN A 218 -19.92 -19.57 -11.17
C ASN A 218 -20.70 -20.29 -10.06
N PHE A 219 -21.31 -19.56 -9.11
CA PHE A 219 -22.10 -20.20 -8.05
C PHE A 219 -23.43 -20.75 -8.58
N LEU A 220 -24.00 -20.12 -9.61
CA LEU A 220 -25.24 -20.57 -10.26
C LEU A 220 -25.05 -21.80 -11.16
N ARG A 221 -23.81 -22.20 -11.46
CA ARG A 221 -23.53 -23.38 -12.29
C ARG A 221 -23.97 -24.69 -11.63
N TRP A 222 -24.19 -24.68 -10.32
CA TRP A 222 -24.64 -25.83 -9.52
C TRP A 222 -26.12 -25.77 -9.12
N GLY A 223 -26.92 -24.91 -9.74
CA GLY A 223 -28.37 -24.91 -9.54
C GLY A 223 -28.98 -26.24 -9.99
N LYS A 224 -29.53 -27.03 -9.05
CA LYS A 224 -30.38 -28.17 -9.38
C LYS A 224 -31.53 -27.66 -10.25
N ARG A 225 -31.73 -28.27 -11.42
CA ARG A 225 -32.98 -28.15 -12.18
C ARG A 225 -34.09 -28.69 -11.28
N THR A 226 -34.89 -27.82 -10.69
CA THR A 226 -36.18 -28.16 -10.09
C THR A 226 -37.27 -27.74 -11.05
#